data_AF-A0A971UVU8-F1
#
_entry.id   AF-A0A971UVU8-F1
#
_cell.length_a   1.000
_cell.length_b   1.000
_cell.length_c   1.000
_cell.angle_alpha   90.00
_cell.angle_beta   90.00
_cell.angle_gamma   90.00
#
_symmetry.space_group_name_H-M   'P 1'
#
loop_
_entity.id
_entity.type
_entity.pdbx_description
1 polymer ?
#
loop_
_entity_poly.entity_id
_entity_poly.type
_entity_poly.pdbx_seq_one_letter_code
_entity_poly.pdbx_strand_id
1 'polypeptide(L)'
;MDKNVFVERVAKVAVEKYDEYGILPSLVIAQAILESGWGEKPIENNIFGIKASSSWQGRVATRRTKEWDGEKFITVEAKFRAYDSIEDSIMDYLKLVGRTKRYERVKKAQDYKEAARLIYEAGYATDPLYSKKLIDIIEARKLYKYDQVKDTLSPWAMEAWNWAKEMGITDGTRPRDYMTREEGITILYRLFCK
;
A
#
# COMPACT_ATOMS: atom_id res chain seq x y z
N MET A 1 0.03 21.46 -2.95
CA MET A 1 0.63 20.41 -3.79
C MET A 1 -0.35 20.11 -4.91
N ASP A 2 0.11 19.80 -6.13
CA ASP A 2 -0.81 19.33 -7.17
C ASP A 2 -1.40 17.95 -6.81
N LYS A 3 -2.66 17.70 -7.19
CA LYS A 3 -3.38 16.47 -6.83
C LYS A 3 -2.76 15.22 -7.46
N ASN A 4 -2.26 15.31 -8.68
CA ASN A 4 -1.59 14.19 -9.34
C ASN A 4 -0.23 13.93 -8.69
N VAL A 5 0.52 14.99 -8.38
CA VAL A 5 1.79 14.87 -7.65
C VAL A 5 1.60 14.20 -6.28
N PHE A 6 0.53 14.55 -5.56
CA PHE A 6 0.20 13.89 -4.29
C PHE A 6 -0.07 12.40 -4.49
N VAL A 7 -0.92 12.04 -5.46
CA VAL A 7 -1.23 10.65 -5.79
C VAL A 7 0.03 9.87 -6.18
N GLU A 8 0.89 10.44 -7.02
CA GLU A 8 2.12 9.79 -7.48
C GLU A 8 3.10 9.55 -6.34
N ARG A 9 3.24 10.50 -5.41
CA ARG A 9 4.09 10.32 -4.21
C ARG A 9 3.60 9.17 -3.33
N VAL A 10 2.29 9.12 -3.05
CA VAL A 10 1.72 8.02 -2.26
C VAL A 10 1.83 6.69 -3.01
N ALA A 11 1.50 6.68 -4.30
CA ALA A 11 1.56 5.50 -5.15
C ALA A 11 2.97 4.90 -5.22
N LYS A 12 4.01 5.74 -5.34
CA LYS A 12 5.40 5.28 -5.41
C LYS A 12 5.74 4.36 -4.24
N VAL A 13 5.48 4.80 -3.01
CA VAL A 13 5.78 4.03 -1.80
C VAL A 13 4.84 2.84 -1.66
N ALA A 14 3.53 3.03 -1.91
CA ALA A 14 2.55 1.96 -1.75
C ALA A 14 2.78 0.79 -2.71
N VAL A 15 3.13 1.07 -3.97
CA VAL A 15 3.48 0.04 -4.97
C VAL A 15 4.79 -0.64 -4.61
N GLU A 16 5.85 0.10 -4.27
CA GLU A 16 7.15 -0.46 -3.89
C GLU A 16 7.04 -1.40 -2.69
N LYS A 17 6.12 -1.12 -1.78
CA LYS A 17 5.94 -1.85 -0.52
C LYS A 17 4.79 -2.85 -0.52
N TYR A 18 4.13 -3.04 -1.67
CA TYR A 18 3.02 -3.97 -1.79
C TYR A 18 3.41 -5.40 -1.37
N ASP A 19 4.52 -5.91 -1.88
CA ASP A 19 4.99 -7.28 -1.57
C ASP A 19 5.34 -7.47 -0.08
N GLU A 20 5.76 -6.41 0.60
CA GLU A 20 6.14 -6.45 2.02
C GLU A 20 4.91 -6.44 2.94
N TYR A 21 3.88 -5.63 2.64
CA TYR A 21 2.76 -5.39 3.55
C TYR A 21 1.43 -5.98 3.07
N GLY A 22 1.28 -6.31 1.79
CA GLY A 22 0.08 -6.88 1.17
C GLY A 22 -1.10 -5.90 1.08
N ILE A 23 -0.89 -4.60 1.24
CA ILE A 23 -1.97 -3.60 1.21
C ILE A 23 -2.09 -3.01 -0.19
N LEU A 24 -3.23 -3.23 -0.85
CA LEU A 24 -3.49 -2.75 -2.21
C LEU A 24 -3.15 -1.25 -2.35
N PRO A 25 -2.27 -0.85 -3.28
CA PRO A 25 -1.86 0.54 -3.44
C PRO A 25 -3.03 1.50 -3.66
N SER A 26 -4.08 1.09 -4.37
CA SER A 26 -5.28 1.90 -4.59
C SER A 26 -5.98 2.26 -3.27
N LEU A 27 -6.01 1.33 -2.31
CA LEU A 27 -6.56 1.55 -0.98
C LEU A 27 -5.74 2.58 -0.20
N VAL A 28 -4.40 2.44 -0.22
CA VAL A 28 -3.48 3.37 0.46
C VAL A 28 -3.66 4.79 -0.07
N ILE A 29 -3.70 4.94 -1.40
CA ILE A 29 -3.89 6.24 -2.06
C ILE A 29 -5.26 6.83 -1.74
N ALA A 30 -6.33 6.02 -1.79
CA ALA A 30 -7.67 6.50 -1.52
C ALA A 30 -7.86 6.97 -0.08
N GLN A 31 -7.29 6.25 0.90
CA GLN A 31 -7.28 6.68 2.29
C GLN A 31 -6.45 7.95 2.46
N ALA A 32 -5.25 8.02 1.88
CA ALA A 32 -4.45 9.25 1.93
C ALA A 32 -5.23 10.47 1.37
N ILE A 33 -5.94 10.32 0.24
CA ILE A 33 -6.78 11.38 -0.34
C ILE A 33 -7.88 11.79 0.64
N LEU A 34 -8.63 10.81 1.18
CA LEU A 34 -9.79 11.04 2.02
C LEU A 34 -9.40 11.71 3.35
N GLU A 35 -8.37 11.21 4.01
CA GLU A 35 -7.99 11.63 5.35
C GLU A 35 -7.27 13.00 5.36
N SER A 36 -6.47 13.30 4.32
CA SER A 36 -5.70 14.55 4.24
C SER A 36 -6.33 15.63 3.37
N GLY A 37 -7.42 15.30 2.68
CA GLY A 37 -8.00 16.18 1.66
C GLY A 37 -6.99 16.47 0.55
N TRP A 38 -6.47 15.43 -0.12
CA TRP A 38 -5.45 15.57 -1.18
C TRP A 38 -4.10 16.14 -0.72
N GLY A 39 -3.73 15.95 0.55
CA GLY A 39 -2.51 16.50 1.13
C GLY A 39 -2.57 18.02 1.35
N GLU A 40 -3.74 18.64 1.25
CA GLU A 40 -3.92 20.08 1.51
C GLU A 40 -3.91 20.39 3.00
N LYS A 41 -4.32 19.45 3.86
CA LYS A 41 -4.48 19.67 5.31
C LYS A 41 -3.89 18.54 6.18
N PRO A 42 -2.64 18.09 5.96
CA PRO A 42 -2.04 17.09 6.83
C PRO A 42 -1.76 17.67 8.21
N ILE A 43 -1.92 16.85 9.25
CA ILE A 43 -1.51 17.21 10.62
C ILE A 43 -0.03 16.86 10.76
N GLU A 44 0.87 17.84 10.59
CA GLU A 44 2.33 17.61 10.68
C GLU A 44 2.79 16.40 9.83
N ASN A 45 2.50 16.44 8.53
CA ASN A 45 2.74 15.37 7.55
C ASN A 45 1.95 14.05 7.77
N ASN A 46 1.10 13.96 8.79
CA ASN A 46 0.21 12.82 8.98
C ASN A 46 -0.96 12.88 7.98
N ILE A 47 -0.81 12.19 6.85
CA ILE A 47 -1.79 12.17 5.78
C ILE A 47 -2.87 11.09 5.95
N PHE A 48 -2.79 10.28 7.03
CA PHE A 48 -3.75 9.22 7.34
C PHE A 48 -4.55 9.47 8.63
N GLY A 49 -4.31 10.59 9.32
CA GLY A 49 -4.99 10.92 10.56
C GLY A 49 -4.72 9.95 11.72
N ILE A 50 -3.56 9.28 11.75
CA ILE A 50 -3.26 8.25 12.76
C ILE A 50 -3.11 8.89 14.14
N LYS A 51 -3.96 8.48 15.08
CA LYS A 51 -3.87 8.90 16.49
C LYS A 51 -2.61 8.34 17.16
N ALA A 52 -2.02 9.13 18.06
CA ALA A 52 -0.91 8.69 18.90
C ALA A 52 -1.44 7.82 20.05
N SER A 53 -1.15 6.52 20.00
CA SER A 53 -1.39 5.60 21.11
C SER A 53 -0.34 5.76 22.22
N SER A 54 -0.57 5.14 23.37
CA SER A 54 0.44 5.11 24.46
C SER A 54 1.77 4.47 24.05
N SER A 55 1.77 3.60 23.04
CA SER A 55 2.96 2.97 22.49
C SER A 55 3.74 3.85 21.50
N TRP A 56 3.18 4.99 21.07
CA TRP A 56 3.85 5.88 20.12
C TRP A 56 4.95 6.69 20.80
N GLN A 57 6.18 6.53 20.33
CA GLN A 57 7.38 7.21 20.87
C GLN A 57 7.86 8.38 19.99
N GLY A 58 7.23 8.60 18.83
CA GLY A 58 7.61 9.67 17.92
C GLY A 58 6.96 11.02 18.26
N ARG A 59 7.13 12.00 17.37
CA ARG A 59 6.54 13.33 17.54
C ARG A 59 5.01 13.24 17.58
N VAL A 60 4.39 14.14 18.34
CA VAL A 60 2.93 14.21 18.51
C VAL A 60 2.46 15.63 18.22
N ALA A 61 1.35 15.74 17.49
CA ALA A 61 0.62 16.97 17.29
C ALA A 61 -0.73 16.90 17.99
N THR A 62 -1.09 17.94 18.73
CA THR A 62 -2.43 18.06 19.32
C THR A 62 -3.31 18.94 18.42
N ARG A 63 -4.52 18.46 18.13
CA ARG A 63 -5.53 19.19 17.36
C ARG A 63 -6.90 18.99 18.00
N ARG A 64 -7.74 20.01 17.91
CA ARG A 64 -9.16 19.89 18.20
C ARG A 64 -9.84 19.24 17.01
N THR A 65 -10.53 18.13 17.25
CA THR A 65 -11.24 17.37 16.22
C THR A 65 -12.70 17.19 16.60
N LYS A 66 -13.55 17.04 15.59
CA LYS A 66 -14.94 16.65 15.80
C LYS A 66 -15.01 15.13 15.83
N GLU A 67 -15.48 14.57 16.94
CA GLU A 67 -15.71 13.13 17.09
C GLU A 67 -17.20 12.87 17.25
N TRP A 68 -17.67 11.75 16.69
CA TRP A 68 -19.03 11.29 16.89
C TRP A 68 -19.10 10.52 18.21
N ASP A 69 -19.92 10.99 19.15
CA ASP A 69 -20.10 10.35 20.46
C ASP A 69 -21.14 9.22 20.46
N GLY A 70 -21.81 9.00 19.34
CA GLY A 70 -22.96 8.10 19.21
C GLY A 70 -24.24 8.84 18.78
N GLU A 71 -24.35 10.13 19.10
CA GLU A 71 -25.54 10.95 18.84
C GLU A 71 -25.24 12.26 18.12
N LYS A 72 -24.09 12.88 18.38
CA LYS A 72 -23.69 14.17 17.78
C LYS A 72 -22.17 14.29 17.63
N PHE A 73 -21.76 15.30 16.85
CA PHE A 73 -20.35 15.67 16.76
C PHE A 73 -19.95 16.59 17.92
N ILE A 74 -19.04 16.12 18.78
CA ILE A 74 -18.42 16.91 19.86
C ILE A 74 -17.00 17.32 19.47
N THR A 75 -16.51 18.45 20.00
CA THR A 75 -15.11 18.86 19.79
C THR A 75 -14.26 18.37 20.95
N VAL A 76 -13.25 17.56 20.65
CA VAL A 76 -12.30 17.02 21.63
C VAL A 76 -10.87 17.31 21.19
N GLU A 77 -9.95 17.40 22.15
CA GLU A 77 -8.53 17.43 21.84
C GLU A 77 -8.02 16.00 21.62
N ALA A 78 -7.51 15.75 20.42
CA ALA A 78 -6.92 14.47 20.05
C ALA A 78 -5.43 14.64 19.77
N LYS A 79 -4.66 13.62 20.15
CA LYS A 79 -3.23 13.51 19.86
C LYS A 79 -3.04 12.67 18.61
N PHE A 80 -2.34 13.22 17.63
CA PHE A 80 -2.00 12.57 16.38
C PHE A 80 -0.49 12.34 16.30
N ARG A 81 -0.10 11.26 15.64
CA ARG A 81 1.31 11.07 15.25
C ARG A 81 1.72 12.21 14.33
N ALA A 82 2.95 12.67 14.46
CA ALA A 82 3.56 13.67 13.59
C ALA A 82 4.83 13.10 12.96
N TYR A 83 5.11 13.48 11.72
CA TYR A 83 6.16 12.85 10.91
C TYR A 83 7.06 13.89 10.26
N ASP A 84 8.32 13.53 10.02
CA ASP A 84 9.30 14.41 9.37
C ASP A 84 9.00 14.56 7.87
N SER A 85 8.42 13.53 7.25
CA SER A 85 7.95 13.55 5.86
C SER A 85 6.60 12.85 5.66
N ILE A 86 5.99 13.05 4.49
CA ILE A 86 4.78 12.31 4.07
C ILE A 86 5.12 10.83 3.88
N GLU A 87 6.31 10.53 3.36
CA GLU A 87 6.83 9.18 3.16
C GLU A 87 6.92 8.41 4.48
N ASP A 88 7.34 9.06 5.57
CA ASP A 88 7.33 8.46 6.92
C ASP A 88 5.91 8.13 7.39
N SER A 89 4.93 9.01 7.09
CA SER A 89 3.52 8.76 7.38
C SER A 89 2.98 7.55 6.60
N ILE A 90 3.35 7.40 5.32
CA ILE A 90 2.97 6.25 4.50
C ILE A 90 3.59 4.97 5.05
N MET A 91 4.88 4.98 5.38
CA MET A 91 5.55 3.82 5.93
C MET A 91 4.99 3.39 7.29
N ASP A 92 4.66 4.33 8.17
CA ASP A 92 4.03 4.04 9.45
C ASP A 92 2.60 3.50 9.29
N TYR A 93 1.82 4.06 8.36
CA TYR A 93 0.50 3.53 7.99
C TYR A 93 0.61 2.08 7.46
N LEU A 94 1.54 1.81 6.54
CA LEU A 94 1.75 0.46 5.99
C LEU A 94 2.15 -0.53 7.08
N LYS A 95 3.01 -0.14 8.01
CA LYS A 95 3.36 -0.97 9.18
C LYS A 95 2.15 -1.21 10.07
N LEU A 96 1.37 -0.17 10.36
CA LEU A 96 0.16 -0.29 11.18
C LEU A 96 -0.82 -1.28 10.56
N VAL A 97 -1.18 -1.12 9.29
CA VAL A 97 -2.17 -1.97 8.64
C VAL A 97 -1.60 -3.35 8.31
N GLY A 98 -0.39 -3.43 7.77
CA GLY A 98 0.23 -4.68 7.35
C GLY A 98 0.72 -5.59 8.49
N ARG A 99 0.97 -5.05 9.70
CA ARG A 99 1.48 -5.84 10.85
C ARG A 99 0.46 -6.05 11.98
N THR A 100 -0.67 -5.34 11.98
CA THR A 100 -1.68 -5.53 13.03
C THR A 100 -2.66 -6.63 12.67
N LYS A 101 -2.80 -7.64 13.55
CA LYS A 101 -3.66 -8.82 13.36
C LYS A 101 -5.10 -8.50 12.95
N ARG A 102 -5.67 -7.38 13.43
CA ARG A 102 -7.04 -6.95 13.09
C ARG A 102 -7.25 -6.71 11.59
N TYR A 103 -6.20 -6.36 10.84
CA TYR A 103 -6.25 -6.05 9.41
C TYR A 103 -5.78 -7.23 8.53
N GLU A 104 -5.58 -8.42 9.10
CA GLU A 104 -5.05 -9.57 8.36
C GLU A 104 -5.90 -9.95 7.14
N ARG A 105 -7.23 -9.75 7.22
CA ARG A 105 -8.12 -9.96 6.08
C ARG A 105 -7.92 -8.92 4.99
N VAL A 106 -7.62 -7.66 5.34
CA VAL A 106 -7.38 -6.56 4.38
C VAL A 106 -6.21 -6.91 3.46
N LYS A 107 -5.16 -7.52 4.01
CA LYS A 107 -3.97 -7.96 3.26
C LYS A 107 -4.23 -9.07 2.24
N LYS A 108 -5.33 -9.80 2.43
CA LYS A 108 -5.72 -10.95 1.59
C LYS A 108 -6.82 -10.59 0.60
N ALA A 109 -7.31 -9.35 0.65
CA ALA A 109 -8.34 -8.87 -0.24
C ALA A 109 -7.87 -8.98 -1.69
N GLN A 110 -8.72 -9.55 -2.55
CA GLN A 110 -8.38 -9.76 -3.96
C GLN A 110 -8.60 -8.51 -4.81
N ASP A 111 -9.46 -7.61 -4.32
CA ASP A 111 -9.74 -6.34 -4.97
C ASP A 111 -9.97 -5.22 -3.94
N TYR A 112 -9.98 -3.99 -4.46
CA TYR A 112 -10.14 -2.80 -3.63
C TYR A 112 -11.53 -2.66 -3.00
N LYS A 113 -12.58 -3.29 -3.56
CA LYS A 113 -13.94 -3.25 -2.98
C LYS A 113 -13.98 -4.11 -1.73
N GLU A 114 -13.40 -5.30 -1.82
CA GLU A 114 -13.21 -6.17 -0.67
C GLU A 114 -12.30 -5.51 0.37
N ALA A 115 -11.17 -4.93 -0.04
CA ALA A 115 -10.24 -4.28 0.88
C ALA A 115 -10.88 -3.10 1.62
N ALA A 116 -11.65 -2.25 0.92
CA ALA A 116 -12.39 -1.13 1.51
C ALA A 116 -13.44 -1.60 2.52
N ARG A 117 -14.18 -2.68 2.22
CA ARG A 117 -15.12 -3.28 3.16
C ARG A 117 -14.41 -3.84 4.40
N LEU A 118 -13.33 -4.60 4.19
CA LEU A 118 -12.60 -5.26 5.26
C LEU A 118 -11.90 -4.29 6.20
N ILE A 119 -11.36 -3.17 5.69
CA ILE A 119 -10.70 -2.17 6.55
C ILE A 119 -11.71 -1.44 7.43
N TYR A 120 -12.92 -1.20 6.93
CA TYR A 120 -14.04 -0.69 7.74
C TYR A 120 -14.49 -1.71 8.79
N GLU A 121 -14.70 -2.97 8.42
CA GLU A 121 -15.05 -4.06 9.36
C GLU A 121 -14.00 -4.28 10.43
N ALA A 122 -12.72 -4.07 10.09
CA ALA A 122 -11.62 -4.08 11.04
C ALA A 122 -11.61 -2.86 11.98
N GLY A 123 -12.56 -1.92 11.85
CA GLY A 123 -12.78 -0.76 12.71
C GLY A 123 -11.86 0.42 12.43
N TYR A 124 -11.34 0.58 11.21
CA TYR A 124 -10.44 1.71 10.88
C TYR A 124 -11.15 3.06 11.04
N ALA A 125 -12.42 3.14 10.63
CA ALA A 125 -13.27 4.31 10.75
C ALA A 125 -14.64 3.94 11.32
N THR A 126 -15.33 4.92 11.91
CA THR A 126 -16.67 4.76 12.48
C THR A 126 -17.79 5.22 11.52
N ASP A 127 -17.44 5.90 10.43
CA ASP A 127 -18.40 6.35 9.42
C ASP A 127 -18.94 5.16 8.61
N PRO A 128 -20.26 4.88 8.64
CA PRO A 128 -20.84 3.74 7.90
C PRO A 128 -20.68 3.86 6.38
N LEU A 129 -20.43 5.06 5.84
CA LEU A 129 -20.18 5.28 4.42
C LEU A 129 -18.69 5.19 4.04
N TYR A 130 -17.80 4.86 4.97
CA TYR A 130 -16.36 4.87 4.74
C TYR A 130 -15.94 3.99 3.55
N SER A 131 -16.38 2.73 3.53
CA SER A 131 -16.08 1.80 2.42
C SER A 131 -16.55 2.35 1.07
N LYS A 132 -17.75 2.93 1.03
CA LYS A 132 -18.30 3.54 -0.18
C LYS A 132 -17.46 4.72 -0.65
N LYS A 133 -17.07 5.62 0.27
CA LYS A 133 -16.22 6.78 -0.06
C LYS A 133 -14.88 6.35 -0.66
N LEU A 134 -14.26 5.31 -0.11
CA LEU A 134 -13.02 4.76 -0.66
C LEU A 134 -13.21 4.21 -2.06
N ILE A 135 -14.24 3.39 -2.27
CA ILE A 135 -14.57 2.82 -3.59
C ILE A 135 -14.83 3.94 -4.61
N ASP A 136 -15.63 4.94 -4.25
CA ASP A 136 -15.96 6.09 -5.11
C ASP A 136 -14.68 6.85 -5.51
N ILE A 137 -13.74 7.07 -4.57
CA ILE A 137 -12.45 7.70 -4.86
C ILE A 137 -11.61 6.84 -5.82
N ILE A 138 -11.52 5.54 -5.55
CA ILE A 138 -10.73 4.60 -6.37
C ILE A 138 -11.26 4.54 -7.79
N GLU A 139 -12.57 4.43 -7.98
CA GLU A 139 -13.20 4.35 -9.30
C GLU A 139 -13.09 5.70 -10.04
N ALA A 140 -13.44 6.81 -9.40
CA ALA A 140 -13.40 8.14 -10.03
C ALA A 140 -11.99 8.55 -10.48
N ARG A 141 -10.95 8.06 -9.80
CA ARG A 141 -9.55 8.37 -10.09
C ARG A 141 -8.80 7.22 -10.76
N LYS A 142 -9.49 6.11 -11.05
CA LYS A 142 -8.95 4.89 -11.64
C LYS A 142 -7.70 4.39 -10.91
N LEU A 143 -7.73 4.46 -9.57
CA LEU A 143 -6.57 4.11 -8.72
C LEU A 143 -6.28 2.61 -8.75
N TYR A 144 -7.26 1.77 -9.13
CA TYR A 144 -7.08 0.34 -9.33
C TYR A 144 -5.97 0.00 -10.34
N LYS A 145 -5.56 0.95 -11.19
CA LYS A 145 -4.39 0.78 -12.08
C LYS A 145 -3.07 0.59 -11.31
N TYR A 146 -3.00 1.04 -10.05
CA TYR A 146 -1.83 0.86 -9.19
C TYR A 146 -1.82 -0.49 -8.48
N ASP A 147 -2.96 -1.19 -8.44
CA ASP A 147 -3.06 -2.55 -7.88
C ASP A 147 -2.59 -3.61 -8.87
N GLN A 148 -2.54 -3.25 -10.15
CA GLN A 148 -1.84 -4.04 -11.14
C GLN A 148 -0.37 -3.94 -10.80
N VAL A 149 0.11 -4.89 -10.00
CA VAL A 149 1.54 -5.10 -9.75
C VAL A 149 2.19 -4.99 -11.11
N LYS A 150 3.06 -3.98 -11.27
CA LYS A 150 3.80 -3.78 -12.50
C LYS A 150 4.66 -5.02 -12.64
N ASP A 151 4.14 -5.93 -13.43
CA ASP A 151 4.78 -7.13 -13.90
C ASP A 151 5.85 -6.79 -14.95
N THR A 152 6.44 -5.60 -14.84
CA THR A 152 7.50 -5.13 -15.70
C THR A 152 8.77 -5.73 -15.15
N LEU A 153 9.15 -6.88 -15.70
CA LEU A 153 10.53 -7.32 -15.72
C LEU A 153 11.40 -6.10 -16.02
N SER A 154 12.45 -5.88 -15.22
CA SER A 154 13.42 -4.85 -15.51
C SER A 154 13.99 -5.07 -16.92
N PRO A 155 14.44 -4.01 -17.63
CA PRO A 155 15.02 -4.18 -18.96
C PRO A 155 16.13 -5.23 -18.99
N TRP A 156 16.98 -5.26 -17.95
CA TRP A 156 18.03 -6.27 -17.81
C TRP A 156 17.48 -7.69 -17.59
N ALA A 157 16.36 -7.85 -16.89
CA ALA A 157 15.74 -9.16 -16.69
C ALA A 157 15.10 -9.68 -17.99
N MET A 158 14.50 -8.79 -18.78
CA MET A 158 14.04 -9.11 -20.14
C MET A 158 15.19 -9.48 -21.06
N GLU A 159 16.29 -8.73 -21.01
CA GLU A 159 17.50 -8.99 -21.81
C GLU A 159 18.10 -10.36 -21.45
N ALA A 160 18.30 -10.62 -20.16
CA ALA A 160 18.78 -11.92 -19.67
C ALA A 160 17.83 -13.08 -20.05
N TRP A 161 16.51 -12.87 -19.96
CA TRP A 161 15.50 -13.87 -20.34
C TRP A 161 15.52 -14.17 -21.84
N ASN A 162 15.66 -13.15 -22.68
CA ASN A 162 15.76 -13.33 -24.12
C ASN A 162 17.06 -14.03 -24.53
N TRP A 163 18.19 -13.60 -23.96
CA TRP A 163 19.47 -14.27 -24.13
C TRP A 163 19.40 -15.76 -23.73
N ALA A 164 18.79 -16.07 -22.58
CA ALA A 164 18.69 -17.45 -22.10
C ALA A 164 17.83 -18.35 -23.02
N LYS A 165 16.78 -17.80 -23.65
CA LYS A 165 16.00 -18.50 -24.68
C LYS A 165 16.81 -18.74 -25.95
N GLU A 166 17.54 -17.72 -26.44
CA GLU A 166 18.39 -17.82 -27.62
C GLU A 166 19.50 -18.86 -27.46
N MET A 167 20.08 -18.97 -26.25
CA MET A 167 21.10 -19.97 -25.93
C MET A 167 20.54 -21.37 -25.63
N GLY A 168 19.22 -21.55 -25.65
CA GLY A 168 18.57 -22.83 -25.31
C GLY A 168 18.78 -23.25 -23.85
N ILE A 169 19.03 -22.28 -22.95
CA ILE A 169 19.17 -22.51 -21.51
C ILE A 169 17.78 -22.71 -20.88
N THR A 170 16.77 -21.99 -21.38
CA THR A 170 15.36 -22.12 -21.00
C THR A 170 14.48 -22.22 -22.25
N ASP A 171 13.33 -22.89 -22.12
CA ASP A 171 12.30 -22.98 -23.17
C ASP A 171 11.35 -21.76 -23.18
N GLY A 172 11.48 -20.87 -22.20
CA GLY A 172 10.68 -19.67 -22.07
C GLY A 172 9.22 -19.91 -21.68
N THR A 173 8.83 -21.14 -21.34
CA THR A 173 7.42 -21.50 -21.09
C THR A 173 6.97 -21.21 -19.66
N ARG A 174 7.92 -21.05 -18.73
CA ARG A 174 7.65 -20.87 -17.30
C ARG A 174 8.33 -19.62 -16.70
N PRO A 175 8.05 -18.41 -17.21
CA PRO A 175 8.54 -17.20 -16.58
C PRO A 175 7.98 -17.07 -15.16
N ARG A 176 8.88 -16.88 -14.17
CA ARG A 176 8.61 -16.64 -12.73
C ARG A 176 8.23 -17.85 -11.88
N ASP A 177 8.23 -19.05 -12.44
CA ASP A 177 8.13 -20.25 -11.64
C ASP A 177 9.41 -20.46 -10.81
N TYR A 178 9.26 -21.14 -9.67
CA TYR A 178 10.42 -21.62 -8.93
C TYR A 178 11.20 -22.63 -9.77
N MET A 179 12.51 -22.40 -9.90
CA MET A 179 13.45 -23.37 -10.48
C MET A 179 13.55 -24.59 -9.56
N THR A 180 13.39 -25.79 -10.11
CA THR A 180 13.62 -27.03 -9.37
C THR A 180 15.12 -27.28 -9.15
N ARG A 181 15.47 -28.20 -8.23
CA ARG A 181 16.88 -28.55 -8.00
C ARG A 181 17.49 -29.21 -9.24
N GLU A 182 16.72 -30.04 -9.93
CA GLU A 182 17.10 -30.72 -11.16
C GLU A 182 17.36 -29.73 -12.30
N GLU A 183 16.48 -28.73 -12.48
CA GLU A 183 16.66 -27.65 -13.44
C GLU A 183 17.93 -26.85 -13.13
N GLY A 184 18.13 -26.48 -11.86
CA GLY A 184 19.32 -25.74 -11.42
C GLY A 184 20.63 -26.50 -11.64
N ILE A 185 20.70 -27.77 -11.26
CA ILE A 185 21.89 -28.61 -11.49
C ILE A 185 22.16 -28.80 -12.98
N THR A 186 21.11 -28.97 -13.81
CA THR A 186 21.28 -29.14 -15.26
C THR A 186 21.87 -27.89 -15.91
N ILE A 187 21.42 -26.69 -15.49
CA ILE A 187 21.98 -25.41 -15.97
C ILE A 187 23.46 -25.29 -15.58
N LEU A 188 23.79 -25.55 -14.32
CA LEU A 188 25.19 -25.49 -13.84
C LEU A 188 26.09 -26.47 -14.60
N TYR A 189 25.63 -27.71 -14.80
CA TYR A 189 26.37 -28.72 -15.57
C TYR A 189 26.66 -28.26 -17.01
N ARG A 190 25.67 -27.68 -17.70
CA ARG A 190 25.84 -27.17 -19.07
C ARG A 190 26.83 -26.01 -19.18
N LEU A 191 26.94 -25.18 -18.13
CA LEU A 191 27.80 -24.00 -18.11
C LEU A 191 29.26 -24.30 -17.75
N PHE A 192 29.49 -25.27 -16.86
CA PHE A 192 30.83 -25.49 -16.28
C PHE A 192 31.49 -26.82 -16.67
N CYS A 193 30.73 -27.77 -17.22
CA CYS A 193 31.22 -29.12 -17.50
C CYS A 193 31.20 -29.48 -19.00
N LYS A 194 31.18 -28.47 -19.87
CA LYS A 194 31.37 -28.63 -21.32
C LYS A 194 32.78 -28.23 -21.74
#